data_AF-A0A939B223-F1
#
_entry.id   AF-A0A939B223-F1
#
_cell.length_a   1.000
_cell.length_b   1.000
_cell.length_c   1.000
_cell.angle_alpha   90.00
_cell.angle_beta   90.00
_cell.angle_gamma   90.00
#
_symmetry.space_group_name_H-M   'P 1'
#
loop_
_entity.id
_entity.type
_entity.pdbx_description
1 polymer ?
#
loop_
_entity_poly.entity_id
_entity_poly.type
_entity_poly.pdbx_seq_one_letter_code
_entity_poly.pdbx_strand_id
1 'polypeptide(L)' 'MVARSNQPILVANQERIGWITLNRPRVINAINDAIREELPAALRSLEANPAVHVIVLHGAGSRGFCAGADLIEPCINA' A
#
# COMPACT_ATOMS: atom_id res chain seq x y z
N MET A 1 11.38 1.10 9.44
CA MET A 1 10.79 1.48 8.14
C MET A 1 11.91 2.01 7.26
N VAL A 2 12.19 1.36 6.13
CA VAL A 2 13.04 1.97 5.10
C VAL A 2 12.09 2.52 4.05
N ALA A 3 11.85 3.83 4.08
CA ALA A 3 11.06 4.51 3.06
C ALA A 3 12.02 5.16 2.06
N ARG A 4 11.95 4.77 0.79
CA ARG A 4 12.46 5.62 -0.30
C ARG A 4 11.44 6.73 -0.53
N SER A 5 11.91 7.95 -0.78
CA SER A 5 11.14 9.21 -0.71
C SER A 5 9.96 9.37 -1.68
N ASN A 6 9.54 8.33 -2.39
CA ASN A 6 8.42 8.36 -3.33
C ASN A 6 7.71 7.00 -3.50
N GLN A 7 7.79 6.12 -2.50
CA GLN A 7 7.21 4.78 -2.62
C GLN A 7 5.70 4.81 -2.33
N PRO A 8 4.84 4.31 -3.23
CA PRO A 8 3.39 4.37 -3.09
C PRO A 8 2.84 3.33 -2.09
N ILE A 9 3.61 2.27 -1.80
CA ILE A 9 3.32 1.26 -0.79
C ILE A 9 4.47 1.19 0.21
N LEU A 10 4.18 1.25 1.51
CA LEU A 10 5.15 0.96 2.56
C LEU A 10 4.80 -0.37 3.22
N VAL A 11 5.83 -1.18 3.52
CA VAL A 11 5.66 -2.47 4.21
C VAL A 11 6.49 -2.47 5.49
N ALA A 12 5.90 -2.92 6.58
CA ALA A 12 6.59 -3.13 7.85
C ALA A 12 6.07 -4.38 8.55
N ASN A 13 6.95 -5.07 9.28
CA ASN A 13 6.57 -6.17 10.17
C ASN A 13 6.76 -5.71 11.60
N GLN A 14 5.72 -5.76 12.41
CA GLN A 14 5.77 -5.44 13.82
C GLN A 14 5.07 -6.55 14.59
N GLU A 15 5.81 -7.20 15.48
CA GLU A 15 5.38 -8.40 16.20
C GLU A 15 4.96 -9.53 15.23
N ARG A 16 3.65 -9.78 15.13
CA ARG A 16 3.05 -10.78 14.21
C ARG A 16 2.11 -10.13 13.19
N ILE A 17 2.18 -8.81 13.05
CA ILE A 17 1.33 -8.02 12.16
C ILE A 17 2.18 -7.51 11.00
N GLY A 18 1.76 -7.86 9.78
CA GLY A 18 2.25 -7.28 8.54
C GLY A 18 1.48 -6.00 8.23
N TRP A 19 2.15 -4.86 8.26
CA TRP A 19 1.59 -3.56 7.96
C TRP A 19 1.85 -3.20 6.50
N ILE A 20 0.78 -2.89 5.78
CA ILE A 20 0.83 -2.27 4.46
C ILE A 20 0.20 -0.87 4.56
N THR A 21 0.97 0.15 4.19
CA THR A 21 0.49 1.54 4.14
C THR A 21 0.41 2.02 2.69
N LEU A 22 -0.79 2.42 2.24
CA LEU A 22 -0.93 3.20 1.02
C LEU A 22 -0.39 4.62 1.28
N ASN A 23 0.61 5.05 0.52
CA ASN A 23 1.41 6.23 0.84
C ASN A 23 1.30 7.33 -0.24
N ARG A 24 0.07 7.66 -0.65
CA ARG A 24 -0.23 8.79 -1.54
C ARG A 24 -1.26 9.75 -0.88
N PRO A 25 -0.97 10.30 0.32
CA PRO A 25 -1.98 11.02 1.12
C PRO A 25 -2.52 12.30 0.47
N ARG A 26 -1.74 12.91 -0.45
CA ARG A 26 -2.16 14.12 -1.19
C ARG A 26 -3.40 13.88 -2.06
N VAL A 27 -3.54 12.67 -2.61
CA VAL A 27 -4.68 12.23 -3.43
C VAL A 27 -5.55 11.21 -2.68
N ILE A 28 -5.54 11.24 -1.33
CA ILE A 28 -6.27 10.31 -0.47
C ILE A 28 -6.00 8.86 -0.88
N ASN A 29 -4.73 8.53 -1.15
CA ASN A 29 -4.27 7.18 -1.46
C ASN A 29 -4.97 6.53 -2.67
N ALA A 30 -5.43 7.33 -3.65
CA ALA A 30 -6.03 6.83 -4.89
C ALA A 30 -5.13 5.77 -5.58
N ILE A 31 -5.74 4.77 -6.21
CA ILE A 31 -5.08 3.62 -6.81
C ILE A 31 -4.67 3.97 -8.25
N ASN A 32 -3.36 4.08 -8.47
CA ASN A 32 -2.74 4.20 -9.79
C ASN A 32 -2.00 2.90 -10.17
N ASP A 33 -1.33 2.88 -11.32
CA ASP A 33 -0.58 1.72 -11.82
C ASP A 33 0.45 1.18 -10.81
N ALA A 34 1.22 2.08 -10.18
CA ALA A 34 2.24 1.67 -9.22
C ALA A 34 1.65 0.96 -8.00
N ILE A 35 0.52 1.44 -7.45
CA ILE A 35 -0.19 0.73 -6.38
C ILE A 35 -0.75 -0.61 -6.88
N ARG A 36 -1.30 -0.66 -8.11
CA ARG A 36 -1.83 -1.90 -8.69
C ARG A 36 -0.75 -2.98 -8.81
N GLU A 37 0.48 -2.60 -9.12
CA GLU A 37 1.61 -3.52 -9.24
C GLU A 37 2.25 -3.88 -7.90
N GLU A 38 2.49 -2.90 -7.02
CA GLU A 38 3.21 -3.10 -5.76
C GLU A 38 2.36 -3.77 -4.68
N LEU A 39 1.06 -3.46 -4.58
CA LEU A 39 0.21 -3.98 -3.51
C LEU A 39 0.07 -5.52 -3.53
N PRO A 40 -0.20 -6.18 -4.68
CA PRO A 40 -0.22 -7.64 -4.73
C PRO A 40 1.13 -8.27 -4.37
N ALA A 41 2.25 -7.63 -4.73
CA ALA A 41 3.58 -8.11 -4.38
C ALA A 41 3.84 -8.01 -2.86
N ALA A 42 3.44 -6.89 -2.23
CA ALA A 42 3.51 -6.71 -0.79
C ALA A 42 2.67 -7.74 -0.04
N LEU A 43 1.43 -7.98 -0.48
CA LEU A 43 0.54 -8.99 0.09
C LEU A 43 1.15 -10.39 0.02
N ARG A 44 1.64 -10.82 -1.15
CA ARG A 44 2.31 -12.12 -1.32
C ARG A 44 3.56 -12.25 -0.44
N SER A 45 4.34 -11.18 -0.30
CA SER A 45 5.53 -11.19 0.55
C SER A 45 5.18 -11.38 2.04
N LEU A 46 4.06 -10.82 2.49
CA LEU A 46 3.61 -10.97 3.88
C LEU A 46 2.92 -12.33 4.11
N GLU A 47 2.14 -12.80 3.15
CA GLU A 47 1.51 -14.12 3.16
C GLU A 47 2.55 -15.25 3.26
N ALA A 48 3.66 -15.13 2.52
CA ALA A 48 4.73 -16.12 2.55
C ALA A 48 5.56 -16.11 3.85
N ASN A 49 5.38 -15.12 4.73
CA ASN A 49 6.16 -15.00 5.96
C ASN A 49 5.44 -15.70 7.14
N PRO A 50 5.96 -16.84 7.65
CA PRO A 50 5.31 -17.58 8.74
C PRO A 50 5.27 -16.82 10.08
N ALA A 51 6.02 -15.72 10.23
CA ALA A 51 5.94 -14.85 11.40
C ALA A 51 4.72 -13.90 11.38
N VAL A 52 4.10 -13.68 10.21
CA VAL A 52 2.93 -12.81 10.02
C VAL A 52 1.66 -13.62 10.20
N HIS A 53 0.80 -13.18 11.11
CA HIS A 53 -0.49 -13.82 11.41
C HIS A 53 -1.67 -12.98 10.93
N VAL A 54 -1.50 -11.66 10.87
CA VAL A 54 -2.52 -10.69 10.47
C VAL A 54 -1.87 -9.68 9.55
N ILE A 55 -2.56 -9.33 8.47
CA ILE A 55 -2.16 -8.22 7.59
C ILE A 55 -3.11 -7.05 7.83
N VAL A 56 -2.56 -5.89 8.15
CA VAL A 56 -3.30 -4.62 8.26
C VAL A 56 -2.97 -3.76 7.06
N LEU A 57 -3.97 -3.48 6.24
CA LEU A 57 -3.90 -2.51 5.15
C LEU A 57 -4.54 -1.20 5.61
N HIS A 58 -3.79 -0.10 5.56
CA HIS A 58 -4.30 1.22 5.92
C HIS A 58 -3.74 2.32 5.02
N GLY A 59 -4.35 3.50 5.09
CA GLY A 59 -3.94 4.68 4.33
C GLY A 59 -3.06 5.60 5.17
N ALA A 60 -2.06 6.22 4.55
CA ALA A 60 -1.32 7.32 5.14
C ALA A 60 -2.18 8.59 5.21
N GLY A 61 -1.90 9.44 6.19
CA GLY A 61 -2.61 10.70 6.42
C GLY A 61 -3.93 10.54 7.17
N SER A 62 -4.64 11.65 7.33
CA SER A 62 -5.87 11.74 8.15
C SER A 62 -7.16 11.89 7.34
N ARG A 63 -7.06 12.07 6.02
CA ARG A 63 -8.20 12.40 5.15
C ARG A 63 -9.08 11.20 4.81
N GLY A 64 -8.54 9.99 4.88
CA GLY A 64 -9.25 8.77 4.54
C GLY A 64 -8.33 7.60 4.23
N PHE A 65 -8.91 6.41 4.11
CA PHE A 65 -8.19 5.20 3.72
C PHE A 65 -7.72 5.27 2.26
N CYS A 66 -8.65 5.32 1.32
CA CYS A 66 -8.42 5.34 -0.12
C CYS A 66 -9.62 6.00 -0.83
N ALA A 67 -9.38 6.89 -1.79
CA ALA A 67 -10.43 7.51 -2.61
C ALA A 67 -10.97 6.60 -3.75
N GLY A 68 -10.37 5.42 -3.96
CA GLY A 68 -10.70 4.52 -5.06
C GLY A 68 -9.70 4.62 -6.21
N ALA A 69 -10.17 4.45 -7.45
CA ALA A 69 -9.32 4.56 -8.64
C ALA A 69 -8.81 6.00 -8.83
N ASP A 70 -7.56 6.14 -9.25
CA ASP A 70 -7.02 7.42 -9.66
C ASP A 70 -7.58 7.80 -11.05
N LEU A 71 -8.26 8.94 -11.14
CA LEU A 71 -8.86 9.42 -12.38
C LEU A 71 -7.91 10.32 -13.18
N ILE A 72 -6.80 10.75 -12.56
CA ILE A 72 -5.77 11.60 -13.17
C ILE A 72 -4.67 10.72 -13.77
N GLU A 73 -4.29 9.67 -13.05
CA GLU A 73 -3.37 8.61 -13.49
C GLU A 73 -4.11 7.25 -13.57
N PRO A 74 -4.97 7.05 -14.58
CA PRO A 74 -5.89 5.91 -14.60
C PRO A 74 -5.20 4.59 -14.88
N CYS A 75 -5.67 3.56 -14.18
CA CYS A 75 -5.18 2.18 -14.22
C CYS A 75 -5.37 1.42 -15.55
N ILE A 76 -5.78 2.09 -16.65
CA ILE A 76 -6.35 1.45 -17.84
C ILE A 76 -5.41 1.39 -19.06
N ASN A 77 -4.15 1.80 -18.92
CA ASN A 77 -3.16 1.67 -19.99
C ASN A 77 -2.31 0.41 -19.75
N ALA A 78 -2.86 -0.75 -20.09
CA ALA A 78 -2.13 -2.03 -20.14
C ALA A 78 -2.26 -2.64 -21.54
#